data_AF-A0A535UME2-F1
#
_entry.id   AF-A0A535UME2-F1
#
_cell.length_a   1.000
_cell.length_b   1.000
_cell.length_c   1.000
_cell.angle_alpha   90.00
_cell.angle_beta   90.00
_cell.angle_gamma   90.00
#
_symmetry.space_group_name_H-M   'P 1'
#
loop_
_entity.id
_entity.type
_entity.pdbx_description
1 polymer ?
#
loop_
_entity_poly.entity_id
_entity_poly.type
_entity_poly.pdbx_seq_one_letter_code
_entity_poly.pdbx_strand_id
1 'polypeptide(L)'
;MAGLLATEQGVTTPFKAHSDSAPNVYITGNPARDNQTITRPFERAVGKLTAVNPMTGNTDTLTKYLADPVEMKLLHMITADPARTPTLTMFADPNYFLFAGAPNCTSPCVTQQPGFAWNHGDVSPDINTTWLGIVGPGIRAQGVNSSVWSDHTDIRPTMMELLGLKDDYSHDGRVLFEVMKDSALPEVIRQNRALFTQLAQVYKQIDACVGQLGLATLAVSTKALESGSSSDDNTYTKLENQLISINDQRDALAAQIIALLEGSEFNGQPFSDQQAQQLIAQGQALLKSV
;
A
#
# COMPACT_ATOMS: atom_id res chain seq x y z
N MET A 1 -9.92 2.12 20.54
CA MET A 1 -8.84 1.11 20.47
C MET A 1 -8.25 0.81 21.84
N ALA A 2 -7.74 1.79 22.59
CA ALA A 2 -7.10 1.57 23.88
C ALA A 2 -8.01 0.85 24.88
N GLY A 3 -9.31 1.19 24.88
CA GLY A 3 -10.30 0.51 25.72
C GLY A 3 -10.42 -0.98 25.38
N LEU A 4 -10.61 -1.32 24.10
CA LEU A 4 -10.68 -2.72 23.64
C LEU A 4 -9.39 -3.49 23.93
N LEU A 5 -8.22 -2.88 23.66
CA LEU A 5 -6.91 -3.48 24.00
C LEU A 5 -6.79 -3.79 25.49
N ALA A 6 -7.21 -2.86 26.35
CA ALA A 6 -7.14 -3.05 27.79
C ALA A 6 -8.16 -4.10 28.29
N THR A 7 -9.39 -4.08 27.79
CA THR A 7 -10.47 -4.94 28.31
C THR A 7 -10.50 -6.34 27.70
N GLU A 8 -10.14 -6.50 26.42
CA GLU A 8 -10.15 -7.78 25.73
C GLU A 8 -8.80 -8.50 25.84
N GLN A 9 -7.70 -7.74 25.75
CA GLN A 9 -6.35 -8.30 25.63
C GLN A 9 -5.45 -7.99 26.83
N GLY A 10 -5.92 -7.20 27.81
CA GLY A 10 -5.11 -6.79 28.97
C GLY A 10 -3.92 -5.88 28.62
N VAL A 11 -3.90 -5.30 27.42
CA VAL A 11 -2.79 -4.45 26.94
C VAL A 11 -3.05 -2.99 27.29
N THR A 12 -2.24 -2.44 28.19
CA THR A 12 -2.31 -1.04 28.63
C THR A 12 -1.12 -0.20 28.16
N THR A 13 -0.35 -0.68 27.19
CA THR A 13 0.78 0.03 26.59
C THR A 13 0.35 1.41 26.11
N PRO A 14 0.99 2.51 26.54
CA PRO A 14 0.61 3.86 26.09
C PRO A 14 0.95 4.08 24.61
N PHE A 15 -0.01 4.56 23.83
CA PHE A 15 0.18 4.90 22.42
C PHE A 15 -0.66 6.12 22.00
N LYS A 16 -0.31 6.72 20.87
CA LYS A 16 -1.17 7.65 20.12
C LYS A 16 -1.60 7.00 18.82
N ALA A 17 -2.76 7.40 18.30
CA ALA A 17 -3.23 6.95 17.01
C ALA A 17 -3.72 8.13 16.16
N HIS A 18 -3.37 8.13 14.88
CA HIS A 18 -4.16 8.87 13.89
C HIS A 18 -5.50 8.15 13.75
N SER A 19 -6.61 8.88 13.89
CA SER A 19 -7.94 8.27 13.95
C SER A 19 -8.51 8.11 12.56
N ASP A 20 -8.80 6.87 12.14
CA ASP A 20 -9.31 6.53 10.81
C ASP A 20 -9.75 5.05 10.72
N SER A 21 -10.21 4.60 9.56
CA SER A 21 -10.33 3.16 9.23
C SER A 21 -8.99 2.45 9.10
N ALA A 22 -7.91 3.18 8.80
CA ALA A 22 -6.54 2.65 8.84
C ALA A 22 -5.66 3.39 9.88
N PRO A 23 -5.88 3.19 11.20
CA PRO A 23 -5.19 3.98 12.20
C PRO A 23 -3.69 3.70 12.23
N ASN A 24 -2.90 4.75 11.99
CA ASN A 24 -1.46 4.78 12.27
C ASN A 24 -1.23 4.83 13.78
N VAL A 25 -0.56 3.83 14.35
CA VAL A 25 -0.28 3.72 15.77
C VAL A 25 1.17 4.08 16.08
N TYR A 26 1.36 4.95 17.07
CA TYR A 26 2.66 5.38 17.58
C TYR A 26 2.78 4.97 19.04
N ILE A 27 3.51 3.88 19.32
CA ILE A 27 3.77 3.43 20.69
C ILE A 27 4.70 4.42 21.39
N THR A 28 4.36 4.80 22.62
CA THR A 28 5.13 5.77 23.39
C THR A 28 6.55 5.26 23.63
N GLY A 29 7.55 6.13 23.37
CA GLY A 29 8.96 5.78 23.49
C GLY A 29 9.58 5.18 22.23
N ASN A 30 8.80 5.01 21.15
CA ASN A 30 9.25 4.48 19.86
C ASN A 30 10.09 3.18 20.01
N PRO A 31 9.54 2.13 20.64
CA PRO A 31 10.25 0.87 20.82
C PRO A 31 10.58 0.23 19.47
N ALA A 32 11.65 -0.56 19.43
CA ALA A 32 11.98 -1.37 18.26
C ALA A 32 10.81 -2.29 17.86
N ARG A 33 10.65 -2.54 16.56
CA ARG A 33 9.57 -3.37 16.02
C ARG A 33 9.57 -4.80 16.60
N ASP A 34 10.75 -5.36 16.82
CA ASP A 34 10.97 -6.69 17.38
C ASP A 34 11.00 -6.72 18.91
N ASN A 35 10.64 -5.62 19.59
CA ASN A 35 10.61 -5.57 21.04
C ASN A 35 9.57 -6.56 21.59
N GLN A 36 10.07 -7.64 22.18
CA GLN A 36 9.29 -8.77 22.69
C GLN A 36 8.40 -8.44 23.90
N THR A 37 8.62 -7.30 24.55
CA THR A 37 7.90 -6.89 25.77
C THR A 37 6.88 -5.78 25.52
N ILE A 38 6.99 -5.04 24.41
CA ILE A 38 6.15 -3.87 24.13
C ILE A 38 5.48 -4.01 22.77
N THR A 39 6.24 -3.96 21.68
CA THR A 39 5.69 -3.87 20.31
C THR A 39 5.01 -5.17 19.88
N ARG A 40 5.72 -6.29 19.99
CA ARG A 40 5.22 -7.61 19.59
C ARG A 40 3.93 -8.03 20.31
N PRO A 41 3.82 -7.95 21.66
CA PRO A 41 2.55 -8.24 22.32
C PRO A 41 1.44 -7.25 21.95
N PHE A 42 1.76 -5.99 21.64
CA PHE A 42 0.78 -5.01 21.17
C PHE A 42 0.22 -5.38 19.79
N GLU A 43 1.08 -5.69 18.82
CA GLU A 43 0.66 -6.08 17.45
C GLU A 43 -0.24 -7.32 17.46
N ARG A 44 0.17 -8.36 18.19
CA ARG A 44 -0.66 -9.57 18.39
C ARG A 44 -2.01 -9.27 19.02
N ALA A 45 -2.06 -8.30 19.94
CA ALA A 45 -3.30 -7.90 20.58
C ALA A 45 -4.22 -7.11 19.64
N VAL A 46 -3.66 -6.21 18.82
CA VAL A 46 -4.42 -5.48 17.78
C VAL A 46 -5.05 -6.47 16.80
N GLY A 47 -4.32 -7.51 16.36
CA GLY A 47 -4.86 -8.55 15.48
C GLY A 47 -6.05 -9.34 16.03
N LYS A 48 -6.25 -9.33 17.37
CA LYS A 48 -7.31 -10.10 18.04
C LYS A 48 -8.52 -9.26 18.45
N LEU A 49 -8.53 -7.97 18.15
CA LEU A 49 -9.62 -7.09 18.58
C LEU A 49 -10.92 -7.44 17.88
N THR A 50 -11.99 -7.49 18.67
CA THR A 50 -13.34 -7.68 18.17
C THR A 50 -14.25 -6.52 18.58
N ALA A 51 -15.43 -6.45 17.97
CA ALA A 51 -16.47 -5.50 18.37
C ALA A 51 -17.85 -6.11 18.12
N VAL A 52 -18.78 -5.89 19.06
CA VAL A 52 -20.21 -6.10 18.76
C VAL A 52 -20.69 -4.90 17.97
N ASN A 53 -21.09 -5.14 16.73
CA ASN A 53 -21.59 -4.13 15.82
C ASN A 53 -22.96 -3.61 16.30
N PRO A 54 -23.09 -2.31 16.65
CA PRO A 54 -24.33 -1.79 17.21
C PRO A 54 -25.49 -1.75 16.20
N MET A 55 -25.20 -1.88 14.89
CA MET A 55 -26.23 -1.87 13.84
C MET A 55 -26.74 -3.28 13.52
N THR A 56 -25.89 -4.29 13.54
CA THR A 56 -26.24 -5.67 13.15
C THR A 56 -26.39 -6.63 14.33
N GLY A 57 -25.76 -6.32 15.47
CA GLY A 57 -25.68 -7.20 16.63
C GLY A 57 -24.63 -8.32 16.51
N ASN A 58 -23.91 -8.42 15.38
CA ASN A 58 -22.87 -9.42 15.17
C ASN A 58 -21.56 -9.03 15.87
N THR A 59 -20.74 -10.01 16.22
CA THR A 59 -19.35 -9.77 16.63
C THR A 59 -18.45 -9.81 15.40
N ASP A 60 -17.84 -8.67 15.08
CA ASP A 60 -16.91 -8.51 13.96
C ASP A 60 -15.46 -8.55 14.46
N THR A 61 -14.55 -9.11 13.66
CA THR A 61 -13.10 -8.90 13.83
C THR A 61 -12.74 -7.54 13.23
N LEU A 62 -12.08 -6.69 14.03
CA LEU A 62 -11.77 -5.33 13.60
C LEU A 62 -10.60 -5.28 12.63
N THR A 63 -9.59 -6.14 12.80
CA THR A 63 -8.38 -6.13 11.98
C THR A 63 -8.59 -6.90 10.69
N LYS A 64 -8.38 -6.27 9.53
CA LYS A 64 -8.26 -6.96 8.24
C LYS A 64 -6.82 -7.19 7.87
N TYR A 65 -5.98 -6.17 8.05
CA TYR A 65 -4.55 -6.26 7.82
C TYR A 65 -3.74 -5.47 8.85
N LEU A 66 -2.49 -5.86 9.04
CA LEU A 66 -1.50 -5.15 9.84
C LEU A 66 -0.22 -4.96 9.03
N ALA A 67 0.42 -3.80 9.19
CA ALA A 67 1.70 -3.47 8.61
C ALA A 67 2.62 -2.86 9.67
N ASP A 68 3.76 -3.51 9.96
CA ASP A 68 4.86 -2.91 10.70
C ASP A 68 5.76 -2.08 9.74
N PRO A 69 6.90 -1.50 10.19
CA PRO A 69 7.78 -0.73 9.31
C PRO A 69 8.38 -1.49 8.14
N VAL A 70 8.40 -2.83 8.14
CA VAL A 70 8.86 -3.61 6.99
C VAL A 70 7.80 -3.60 5.89
N GLU A 71 6.55 -3.93 6.22
CA GLU A 71 5.47 -3.88 5.24
C GLU A 71 5.14 -2.45 4.81
N MET A 72 5.15 -1.49 5.75
CA MET A 72 5.00 -0.08 5.41
C MET A 72 6.04 0.40 4.40
N LYS A 73 7.24 -0.20 4.35
CA LYS A 73 8.22 0.11 3.30
C LYS A 73 7.79 -0.41 1.94
N LEU A 74 7.26 -1.64 1.87
CA LEU A 74 6.70 -2.21 0.64
C LEU A 74 5.56 -1.34 0.09
N LEU A 75 4.71 -0.83 0.99
CA LEU A 75 3.57 0.02 0.68
C LEU A 75 3.90 1.52 0.52
N HIS A 76 5.19 1.92 0.50
CA HIS A 76 5.62 3.33 0.37
C HIS A 76 5.09 4.27 1.47
N MET A 77 4.93 3.75 2.69
CA MET A 77 4.42 4.47 3.87
C MET A 77 5.52 4.92 4.83
N ILE A 78 6.79 4.64 4.54
CA ILE A 78 7.92 5.10 5.35
C ILE A 78 8.28 6.53 4.98
N THR A 79 8.32 7.40 5.99
CA THR A 79 8.69 8.80 5.81
C THR A 79 10.18 9.02 6.07
N ALA A 80 10.74 10.11 5.52
CA ALA A 80 12.13 10.49 5.76
C ALA A 80 12.41 10.91 7.23
N ASP A 81 11.37 11.22 8.00
CA ASP A 81 11.46 11.53 9.43
C ASP A 81 11.09 10.28 10.24
N PRO A 82 12.05 9.58 10.87
CA PRO A 82 11.75 8.37 11.65
C PRO A 82 10.74 8.60 12.78
N ALA A 83 10.55 9.84 13.26
CA ALA A 83 9.55 10.16 14.27
C ALA A 83 8.12 10.25 13.72
N ARG A 84 7.95 10.31 12.39
CA ARG A 84 6.64 10.33 11.71
C ARG A 84 6.24 8.97 11.14
N THR A 85 7.17 8.03 11.08
CA THR A 85 6.88 6.63 10.75
C THR A 85 6.12 5.98 11.92
N PRO A 86 4.93 5.41 11.68
CA PRO A 86 4.17 4.70 12.71
C PRO A 86 4.95 3.49 13.25
N THR A 87 4.62 3.07 14.47
CA THR A 87 5.07 1.77 14.99
C THR A 87 4.39 0.62 14.24
N LEU A 88 3.10 0.76 13.95
CA LEU A 88 2.38 -0.10 13.03
C LEU A 88 1.18 0.67 12.44
N THR A 89 0.64 0.15 11.34
CA THR A 89 -0.66 0.55 10.80
C THR A 89 -1.59 -0.66 10.84
N MET A 90 -2.80 -0.45 11.32
CA MET A 90 -3.88 -1.42 11.17
C MET A 90 -4.76 -0.95 10.03
N PHE A 91 -5.07 -1.83 9.07
CA PHE A 91 -6.16 -1.62 8.11
C PHE A 91 -7.37 -2.40 8.65
N ALA A 92 -8.38 -1.65 9.08
CA ALA A 92 -9.49 -2.24 9.80
C ALA A 92 -10.61 -2.71 8.85
N ASP A 93 -11.62 -3.33 9.42
CA ASP A 93 -12.88 -3.51 8.73
C ASP A 93 -13.44 -2.13 8.34
N PRO A 94 -13.75 -1.89 7.05
CA PRO A 94 -14.11 -0.56 6.55
C PRO A 94 -15.44 -0.03 7.11
N ASN A 95 -16.17 -0.84 7.89
CA ASN A 95 -17.34 -0.39 8.64
C ASN A 95 -17.00 0.36 9.94
N TYR A 96 -15.72 0.41 10.34
CA TYR A 96 -15.29 0.98 11.61
C TYR A 96 -14.35 2.18 11.42
N PHE A 97 -14.57 3.23 12.22
CA PHE A 97 -13.64 4.35 12.40
C PHE A 97 -12.96 4.20 13.76
N LEU A 98 -11.63 4.14 13.79
CA LEU A 98 -10.88 3.80 15.00
C LEU A 98 -10.15 5.01 15.56
N PHE A 99 -10.12 5.12 16.89
CA PHE A 99 -9.36 6.12 17.65
C PHE A 99 -8.82 5.51 18.94
N ALA A 100 -7.83 6.16 19.59
CA ALA A 100 -7.21 5.64 20.81
C ALA A 100 -8.22 5.53 21.97
N GLY A 101 -8.81 6.64 22.43
CA GLY A 101 -9.79 6.67 23.52
C GLY A 101 -9.21 6.35 24.91
N ALA A 102 -10.08 6.21 25.92
CA ALA A 102 -9.67 5.80 27.27
C ALA A 102 -9.29 4.31 27.32
N PRO A 103 -8.36 3.88 28.20
CA PRO A 103 -7.92 2.48 28.31
C PRO A 103 -8.87 1.62 29.16
N ASN A 104 -10.19 1.79 28.96
CA ASN A 104 -11.23 0.96 29.53
C ASN A 104 -12.51 1.13 28.71
N CYS A 105 -13.45 0.20 28.88
CA CYS A 105 -14.79 0.28 28.28
C CYS A 105 -15.88 0.56 29.33
N THR A 106 -15.58 1.40 30.33
CA THR A 106 -16.60 1.86 31.31
C THR A 106 -17.72 2.64 30.61
N SER A 107 -17.33 3.42 29.59
CA SER A 107 -18.24 3.85 28.53
C SER A 107 -18.10 2.88 27.35
N PRO A 108 -19.16 2.66 26.54
CA PRO A 108 -19.08 1.76 25.40
C PRO A 108 -17.91 2.11 24.48
N CYS A 109 -17.02 1.14 24.25
CA CYS A 109 -15.86 1.30 23.36
C CYS A 109 -16.24 1.35 21.88
N VAL A 110 -17.45 0.92 21.55
CA VAL A 110 -18.01 0.90 20.20
C VAL A 110 -19.38 1.55 20.29
N THR A 111 -19.60 2.56 19.46
CA THR A 111 -20.87 3.28 19.38
C THR A 111 -21.15 3.64 17.92
N GLN A 112 -22.43 3.81 17.58
CA GLN A 112 -22.81 4.39 16.31
C GLN A 112 -22.80 5.93 16.46
N GLN A 113 -22.17 6.64 15.51
CA GLN A 113 -22.25 8.09 15.40
C GLN A 113 -22.95 8.47 14.09
N PRO A 114 -24.29 8.62 14.07
CA PRO A 114 -25.03 8.88 12.82
C PRO A 114 -24.60 10.16 12.07
N GLY A 115 -24.01 11.14 12.78
CA GLY A 115 -23.51 12.38 12.19
C GLY A 115 -22.11 12.30 11.56
N PHE A 116 -21.48 11.13 11.55
CA PHE A 116 -20.14 10.90 11.00
C PHE A 116 -20.13 9.58 10.24
N ALA A 117 -20.29 9.67 8.91
CA ALA A 117 -20.48 8.53 8.03
C ALA A 117 -19.45 8.52 6.88
N TRP A 118 -18.19 8.81 7.21
CA TRP A 118 -17.08 8.81 6.27
C TRP A 118 -15.86 8.12 6.89
N ASN A 119 -15.18 7.34 6.05
CA ASN A 119 -13.95 6.62 6.35
C ASN A 119 -12.97 6.87 5.20
N HIS A 120 -11.66 6.83 5.47
CA HIS A 120 -10.63 7.01 4.46
C HIS A 120 -9.34 6.24 4.81
N GLY A 121 -8.32 6.34 3.95
CA GLY A 121 -6.98 5.84 4.24
C GLY A 121 -6.79 4.30 4.22
N ASP A 122 -7.82 3.52 3.91
CA ASP A 122 -7.78 2.06 3.95
C ASP A 122 -7.34 1.41 2.61
N VAL A 123 -7.01 0.11 2.64
CA VAL A 123 -6.75 -0.72 1.45
C VAL A 123 -8.02 -1.31 0.83
N SER A 124 -9.17 -1.15 1.49
CA SER A 124 -10.47 -1.56 0.94
C SER A 124 -10.78 -0.85 -0.39
N PRO A 125 -11.21 -1.60 -1.44
CA PRO A 125 -11.65 -1.05 -2.71
C PRO A 125 -12.75 0.01 -2.59
N ASP A 126 -13.62 -0.09 -1.59
CA ASP A 126 -14.70 0.87 -1.34
C ASP A 126 -14.18 2.25 -0.92
N ILE A 127 -12.93 2.33 -0.47
CA ILE A 127 -12.28 3.54 0.03
C ILE A 127 -11.18 4.03 -0.94
N ASN A 128 -10.36 3.12 -1.47
CA ASN A 128 -9.17 3.49 -2.24
C ASN A 128 -9.35 3.46 -3.78
N THR A 129 -10.51 3.04 -4.28
CA THR A 129 -10.79 3.10 -5.72
C THR A 129 -11.27 4.50 -6.10
N THR A 130 -10.39 5.30 -6.69
CA THR A 130 -10.70 6.66 -7.16
C THR A 130 -10.88 6.73 -8.68
N TRP A 131 -11.49 7.81 -9.16
CA TRP A 131 -11.66 8.09 -10.58
C TRP A 131 -10.69 9.17 -11.03
N LEU A 132 -9.94 8.90 -12.11
CA LEU A 132 -9.12 9.90 -12.79
C LEU A 132 -9.80 10.31 -14.10
N GLY A 133 -10.20 11.58 -14.20
CA GLY A 133 -10.70 12.18 -15.44
C GLY A 133 -9.59 12.95 -16.15
N ILE A 134 -9.24 12.55 -17.38
CA ILE A 134 -8.28 13.27 -18.22
C ILE A 134 -8.97 13.65 -19.54
N VAL A 135 -8.92 14.93 -19.89
CA VAL A 135 -9.50 15.47 -21.13
C VAL A 135 -8.59 16.53 -21.72
N GLY A 136 -8.41 16.51 -23.03
CA GLY A 136 -7.63 17.52 -23.73
C GLY A 136 -6.99 17.01 -25.03
N PRO A 137 -6.17 17.85 -25.67
CA PRO A 137 -5.29 17.44 -26.77
C PRO A 137 -4.46 16.21 -26.39
N GLY A 138 -4.25 15.31 -27.35
CA GLY A 138 -3.45 14.10 -27.12
C GLY A 138 -4.15 12.96 -26.37
N ILE A 139 -5.32 13.16 -25.77
CA ILE A 139 -6.07 12.09 -25.07
C ILE A 139 -7.13 11.44 -25.97
N ARG A 140 -7.29 10.11 -25.84
CA ARG A 140 -8.32 9.33 -26.55
C ARG A 140 -9.68 9.54 -25.88
N ALA A 141 -10.74 9.65 -26.69
CA ALA A 141 -12.11 9.69 -26.20
C ALA A 141 -12.62 8.26 -25.95
N GLN A 142 -12.31 7.71 -24.78
CA GLN A 142 -12.65 6.31 -24.41
C GLN A 142 -13.85 6.19 -23.46
N GLY A 143 -14.37 7.32 -22.95
CA GLY A 143 -15.41 7.30 -21.91
C GLY A 143 -14.86 6.69 -20.62
N VAL A 144 -15.68 5.90 -19.92
CA VAL A 144 -15.25 5.13 -18.76
C VAL A 144 -14.43 3.92 -19.23
N ASN A 145 -13.16 3.88 -18.84
CA ASN A 145 -12.25 2.78 -19.15
C ASN A 145 -11.65 2.23 -17.85
N SER A 146 -11.94 0.96 -17.54
CA SER A 146 -11.42 0.25 -16.37
C SER A 146 -10.35 -0.79 -16.72
N SER A 147 -9.82 -0.79 -17.95
CA SER A 147 -8.81 -1.76 -18.39
C SER A 147 -7.37 -1.33 -18.09
N VAL A 148 -7.15 -0.05 -17.76
CA VAL A 148 -5.83 0.50 -17.46
C VAL A 148 -5.71 0.59 -15.95
N TRP A 149 -4.76 -0.14 -15.39
CA TRP A 149 -4.41 -0.01 -13.98
C TRP A 149 -3.58 1.27 -13.80
N SER A 150 -3.99 2.13 -12.87
CA SER A 150 -3.32 3.38 -12.52
C SER A 150 -3.44 3.66 -11.02
N ASP A 151 -2.47 4.41 -10.47
CA ASP A 151 -2.59 5.06 -9.16
C ASP A 151 -2.26 6.56 -9.24
N HIS A 152 -2.30 7.25 -8.10
CA HIS A 152 -2.11 8.70 -8.06
C HIS A 152 -0.72 9.17 -8.53
N THR A 153 0.33 8.33 -8.41
CA THR A 153 1.69 8.73 -8.80
C THR A 153 1.84 8.81 -10.33
N ASP A 154 0.94 8.17 -11.08
CA ASP A 154 0.93 8.19 -12.55
C ASP A 154 0.42 9.51 -13.14
N ILE A 155 -0.26 10.36 -12.35
CA ILE A 155 -0.91 11.59 -12.84
C ILE A 155 0.13 12.60 -13.35
N ARG A 156 1.14 12.88 -12.52
CA ARG A 156 2.19 13.87 -12.85
C ARG A 156 2.98 13.46 -14.10
N PRO A 157 3.61 12.27 -14.20
CA PRO A 157 4.37 11.89 -15.40
C PRO A 157 3.49 11.91 -16.65
N THR A 158 2.22 11.48 -16.54
CA THR A 158 1.27 11.58 -17.67
C THR A 158 1.05 13.03 -18.13
N MET A 159 0.89 13.97 -17.20
CA MET A 159 0.80 15.40 -17.53
C MET A 159 2.08 15.93 -18.14
N MET A 160 3.25 15.52 -17.62
CA MET A 160 4.55 15.97 -18.12
C MET A 160 4.75 15.52 -19.57
N GLU A 161 4.43 14.27 -19.90
CA GLU A 161 4.53 13.74 -21.26
C GLU A 161 3.60 14.49 -22.23
N LEU A 162 2.33 14.69 -21.86
CA LEU A 162 1.36 15.43 -22.69
C LEU A 162 1.78 16.87 -22.98
N LEU A 163 2.50 17.50 -22.05
CA LEU A 163 2.95 18.89 -22.16
C LEU A 163 4.36 19.00 -22.78
N GLY A 164 5.03 17.88 -23.06
CA GLY A 164 6.42 17.86 -23.54
C GLY A 164 7.41 18.41 -22.49
N LEU A 165 7.09 18.26 -21.21
CA LEU A 165 7.91 18.69 -20.08
C LEU A 165 8.68 17.51 -19.47
N LYS A 166 9.69 17.83 -18.66
CA LYS A 166 10.49 16.85 -17.91
C LYS A 166 10.76 17.35 -16.51
N ASP A 167 10.82 16.42 -15.57
CA ASP A 167 11.40 16.67 -14.25
C ASP A 167 12.89 16.29 -14.23
N ASP A 168 13.62 16.78 -13.24
CA ASP A 168 15.03 16.47 -12.99
C ASP A 168 15.21 15.28 -12.02
N TYR A 169 14.12 14.60 -11.69
CA TYR A 169 14.07 13.40 -10.86
C TYR A 169 13.17 12.34 -11.51
N SER A 170 13.38 11.07 -11.14
CA SER A 170 12.55 9.95 -11.59
C SER A 170 11.24 9.89 -10.82
N HIS A 171 10.15 9.51 -11.46
CA HIS A 171 8.82 9.47 -10.85
C HIS A 171 8.54 8.14 -10.14
N ASP A 172 7.75 8.18 -9.06
CA ASP A 172 7.19 6.99 -8.41
C ASP A 172 6.05 6.32 -9.20
N GLY A 173 5.66 6.93 -10.33
CA GLY A 173 4.62 6.45 -11.23
C GLY A 173 5.11 6.50 -12.66
N ARG A 174 4.27 6.07 -13.60
CA ARG A 174 4.60 6.04 -15.03
C ARG A 174 3.61 6.87 -15.85
N VAL A 175 3.96 7.14 -17.10
CA VAL A 175 3.00 7.71 -18.05
C VAL A 175 1.89 6.68 -18.36
N LEU A 176 0.63 7.14 -18.32
CA LEU A 176 -0.55 6.38 -18.77
C LEU A 176 -0.72 6.49 -20.29
N PHE A 177 0.28 6.06 -21.06
CA PHE A 177 0.30 6.18 -22.53
C PHE A 177 -0.83 5.38 -23.21
N GLU A 178 -1.46 4.42 -22.52
CA GLU A 178 -2.59 3.65 -23.03
C GLU A 178 -3.80 4.54 -23.34
N VAL A 179 -3.98 5.64 -22.60
CA VAL A 179 -5.07 6.61 -22.80
C VAL A 179 -4.71 7.71 -23.80
N MET A 180 -3.46 7.76 -24.24
CA MET A 180 -2.94 8.78 -25.18
C MET A 180 -3.10 8.35 -26.64
N LYS A 181 -3.42 9.33 -27.50
CA LYS A 181 -3.44 9.23 -28.96
C LYS A 181 -2.03 8.97 -29.46
N ASP A 182 -1.92 8.24 -30.56
CA ASP A 182 -0.62 7.94 -31.17
C ASP A 182 0.13 9.22 -31.58
N SER A 183 -0.59 10.25 -32.03
CA SER A 183 0.00 11.56 -32.36
C SER A 183 0.63 12.29 -31.17
N ALA A 184 0.36 11.87 -29.94
CA ALA A 184 0.90 12.45 -28.71
C ALA A 184 1.96 11.56 -28.05
N LEU A 185 2.37 10.47 -28.71
CA LEU A 185 3.34 9.52 -28.18
C LEU A 185 4.63 9.51 -29.00
N PRO A 186 5.79 9.37 -28.33
CA PRO A 186 7.07 9.06 -28.96
C PRO A 186 6.96 7.89 -29.94
N GLU A 187 7.67 7.99 -31.07
CA GLU A 187 7.66 6.96 -32.12
C GLU A 187 8.04 5.57 -31.56
N VAL A 188 9.01 5.50 -30.65
CA VAL A 188 9.47 4.26 -30.03
C VAL A 188 8.33 3.52 -29.30
N ILE A 189 7.47 4.25 -28.58
CA ILE A 189 6.33 3.66 -27.87
C ILE A 189 5.28 3.16 -28.86
N ARG A 190 5.04 3.91 -29.94
CA ARG A 190 4.07 3.52 -30.98
C ARG A 190 4.46 2.22 -31.68
N GLN A 191 5.74 2.06 -32.01
CA GLN A 191 6.23 0.88 -32.71
C GLN A 191 6.17 -0.39 -31.87
N ASN A 192 6.33 -0.28 -30.54
CA ASN A 192 6.44 -1.42 -29.63
C ASN A 192 5.34 -1.46 -28.55
N ARG A 193 4.17 -0.90 -28.85
CA ARG A 193 3.13 -0.61 -27.84
C ARG A 193 2.72 -1.82 -27.00
N ALA A 194 2.57 -2.99 -27.62
CA ALA A 194 2.12 -4.19 -26.91
C ALA A 194 3.12 -4.67 -25.85
N LEU A 195 4.42 -4.63 -26.16
CA LEU A 195 5.47 -5.01 -25.21
C LEU A 195 5.66 -3.94 -24.14
N PHE A 196 5.62 -2.66 -24.53
CA PHE A 196 5.69 -1.53 -23.60
C PHE A 196 4.52 -1.53 -22.61
N THR A 197 3.31 -1.88 -23.07
CA THR A 197 2.12 -2.05 -22.21
C THR A 197 2.32 -3.16 -21.18
N GLN A 198 2.85 -4.32 -21.57
CA GLN A 198 3.11 -5.41 -20.63
C GLN A 198 4.14 -5.03 -19.56
N LEU A 199 5.19 -4.30 -19.95
CA LEU A 199 6.21 -3.80 -19.03
C LEU A 199 5.62 -2.80 -18.03
N ALA A 200 4.85 -1.84 -18.52
CA ALA A 200 4.17 -0.83 -17.71
C ALA A 200 3.16 -1.45 -16.74
N GLN A 201 2.41 -2.47 -17.18
CA GLN A 201 1.44 -3.18 -16.34
C GLN A 201 2.12 -3.97 -15.23
N VAL A 202 3.20 -4.72 -15.52
CA VAL A 202 3.90 -5.47 -14.48
C VAL A 202 4.54 -4.53 -13.47
N TYR A 203 5.09 -3.39 -13.91
CA TYR A 203 5.63 -2.36 -13.03
C TYR A 203 4.60 -1.92 -11.98
N LYS A 204 3.39 -1.58 -12.41
CA LYS A 204 2.34 -1.19 -11.47
C LYS A 204 1.94 -2.32 -10.51
N GLN A 205 1.92 -3.57 -10.97
CA GLN A 205 1.58 -4.69 -10.10
C GLN A 205 2.64 -5.00 -9.04
N ILE A 206 3.92 -4.73 -9.32
CA ILE A 206 5.00 -4.94 -8.34
C ILE A 206 5.25 -3.73 -7.44
N ASP A 207 4.97 -2.51 -7.91
CA ASP A 207 5.46 -1.31 -7.22
C ASP A 207 4.36 -0.47 -6.56
N ALA A 208 3.12 -0.53 -7.04
CA ALA A 208 2.06 0.25 -6.43
C ALA A 208 1.63 -0.30 -5.07
N CYS A 209 1.26 0.59 -4.14
CA CYS A 209 0.84 0.24 -2.78
C CYS A 209 -0.28 -0.83 -2.75
N VAL A 210 -1.23 -0.73 -3.68
CA VAL A 210 -2.37 -1.66 -3.81
C VAL A 210 -2.31 -2.49 -5.10
N GLY A 211 -1.12 -2.60 -5.69
CA GLY A 211 -0.83 -3.59 -6.72
C GLY A 211 -0.85 -5.01 -6.14
N GLN A 212 -0.78 -6.02 -7.01
CA GLN A 212 -0.77 -7.42 -6.59
C GLN A 212 0.30 -7.74 -5.53
N LEU A 213 1.52 -7.21 -5.68
CA LEU A 213 2.59 -7.47 -4.70
C LEU A 213 2.25 -6.87 -3.34
N GLY A 214 1.88 -5.59 -3.28
CA GLY A 214 1.54 -4.90 -2.02
C GLY A 214 0.40 -5.58 -1.27
N LEU A 215 -0.65 -6.01 -1.96
CA LEU A 215 -1.77 -6.73 -1.32
C LEU A 215 -1.36 -8.14 -0.84
N ALA A 216 -0.50 -8.83 -1.59
CA ALA A 216 -0.01 -10.16 -1.21
C ALA A 216 0.94 -10.08 0.00
N THR A 217 1.86 -9.11 0.00
CA THR A 217 2.80 -8.89 1.11
C THR A 217 2.08 -8.41 2.36
N LEU A 218 1.04 -7.59 2.23
CA LEU A 218 0.23 -7.14 3.35
C LEU A 218 -0.48 -8.31 4.05
N ALA A 219 -0.95 -9.32 3.31
CA ALA A 219 -1.48 -10.55 3.90
C ALA A 219 -0.41 -11.35 4.64
N VAL A 220 0.84 -11.39 4.12
CA VAL A 220 1.98 -12.02 4.79
C VAL A 220 2.37 -11.27 6.07
N SER A 221 2.43 -9.94 6.02
CA SER A 221 2.73 -9.08 7.18
C SER A 221 1.69 -9.27 8.28
N THR A 222 0.41 -9.29 7.92
CA THR A 222 -0.68 -9.55 8.87
C THR A 222 -0.45 -10.88 9.60
N LYS A 223 -0.15 -11.95 8.86
CA LYS A 223 0.16 -13.26 9.45
C LYS A 223 1.41 -13.23 10.33
N ALA A 224 2.44 -12.46 9.95
CA ALA A 224 3.65 -12.28 10.75
C ALA A 224 3.34 -11.59 12.08
N LEU A 225 2.60 -10.48 12.04
CA LEU A 225 2.28 -9.65 13.19
C LEU A 225 1.35 -10.35 14.18
N GLU A 226 0.41 -11.16 13.70
CA GLU A 226 -0.48 -11.96 14.54
C GLU A 226 0.18 -13.20 15.16
N SER A 227 1.30 -13.66 14.59
CA SER A 227 1.96 -14.89 15.00
C SER A 227 2.76 -14.75 16.29
N GLY A 228 3.15 -15.91 16.83
CA GLY A 228 4.11 -16.01 17.92
C GLY A 228 3.51 -15.78 19.31
N SER A 229 4.41 -15.69 20.29
CA SER A 229 4.14 -15.57 21.71
C SER A 229 5.34 -14.93 22.42
N SER A 230 5.27 -14.75 23.74
CA SER A 230 6.42 -14.28 24.53
C SER A 230 7.60 -15.26 24.57
N SER A 231 7.39 -16.53 24.19
CA SER A 231 8.41 -17.59 24.24
C SER A 231 8.85 -18.10 22.86
N ASP A 232 8.13 -17.74 21.79
CA ASP A 232 8.44 -18.16 20.42
C ASP A 232 7.87 -17.15 19.42
N ASP A 233 8.76 -16.47 18.69
CA ASP A 233 8.43 -15.48 17.64
C ASP A 233 9.14 -15.83 16.32
N ASN A 234 9.43 -17.12 16.10
CA ASN A 234 10.15 -17.58 14.90
C ASN A 234 9.37 -17.37 13.61
N THR A 235 8.03 -17.48 13.65
CA THR A 235 7.18 -17.26 12.48
C THR A 235 7.24 -15.80 12.04
N TYR A 236 7.14 -14.86 12.98
CA TYR A 236 7.34 -13.43 12.71
C TYR A 236 8.70 -13.18 12.06
N THR A 237 9.78 -13.59 12.73
CA THR A 237 11.16 -13.39 12.21
C THR A 237 11.33 -13.95 10.79
N LYS A 238 10.78 -15.14 10.51
CA LYS A 238 10.88 -15.76 9.19
C LYS A 238 10.15 -14.95 8.11
N LEU A 239 8.90 -14.57 8.38
CA LEU A 239 8.08 -13.85 7.40
C LEU A 239 8.59 -12.43 7.18
N GLU A 240 9.03 -11.75 8.24
CA GLU A 240 9.65 -10.43 8.15
C GLU A 240 10.93 -10.45 7.31
N ASN A 241 11.80 -11.45 7.48
CA ASN A 241 12.99 -11.60 6.64
C ASN A 241 12.64 -11.90 5.18
N GLN A 242 11.54 -12.63 4.93
CA GLN A 242 11.03 -12.86 3.59
C GLN A 242 10.55 -11.54 2.96
N LEU A 243 9.78 -10.72 3.69
CA LEU A 243 9.30 -9.41 3.23
C LEU A 243 10.44 -8.45 2.93
N ILE A 244 11.49 -8.41 3.76
CA ILE A 244 12.71 -7.62 3.49
C ILE A 244 13.35 -8.05 2.16
N SER A 245 13.49 -9.36 1.93
CA SER A 245 14.08 -9.86 0.68
C SER A 245 13.21 -9.56 -0.55
N ILE A 246 11.88 -9.64 -0.41
CA ILE A 246 10.93 -9.25 -1.46
C ILE A 246 11.07 -7.76 -1.77
N ASN A 247 11.15 -6.91 -0.75
CA ASN A 247 11.32 -5.47 -0.93
C ASN A 247 12.62 -5.15 -1.69
N ASP A 248 13.75 -5.76 -1.32
CA ASP A 248 15.02 -5.49 -2.00
C ASP A 248 14.99 -5.93 -3.47
N GLN A 249 14.34 -7.06 -3.78
CA GLN A 249 14.13 -7.52 -5.16
C GLN A 249 13.19 -6.60 -5.93
N ARG A 250 12.10 -6.16 -5.30
CA ARG A 250 11.14 -5.20 -5.85
C ARG A 250 11.85 -3.90 -6.21
N ASP A 251 12.56 -3.29 -5.25
CA ASP A 251 13.20 -1.98 -5.43
C ASP A 251 14.21 -2.02 -6.60
N ALA A 252 15.03 -3.06 -6.67
CA ALA A 252 16.01 -3.24 -7.74
C ALA A 252 15.37 -3.44 -9.12
N LEU A 253 14.24 -4.16 -9.19
CA LEU A 253 13.51 -4.40 -10.43
C LEU A 253 12.71 -3.17 -10.87
N ALA A 254 11.98 -2.56 -9.96
CA ALA A 254 11.20 -1.34 -10.18
C ALA A 254 12.09 -0.22 -10.73
N ALA A 255 13.28 -0.01 -10.15
CA ALA A 255 14.27 0.97 -10.64
C ALA A 255 14.71 0.72 -12.10
N GLN A 256 14.89 -0.54 -12.50
CA GLN A 256 15.25 -0.87 -13.88
C GLN A 256 14.08 -0.64 -14.85
N ILE A 257 12.87 -1.00 -14.43
CA ILE A 257 11.68 -0.83 -15.27
C ILE A 257 11.37 0.64 -15.47
N ILE A 258 11.32 1.44 -14.40
CA ILE A 258 10.99 2.87 -14.50
C ILE A 258 12.01 3.64 -15.33
N ALA A 259 13.32 3.33 -15.20
CA ALA A 259 14.35 3.95 -16.03
C ALA A 259 14.16 3.66 -17.53
N LEU A 260 13.69 2.46 -17.89
CA LEU A 260 13.38 2.10 -19.28
C LEU A 260 12.12 2.83 -19.78
N LEU A 261 11.06 2.86 -18.96
CA LEU A 261 9.81 3.55 -19.27
C LEU A 261 10.08 5.05 -19.51
N GLU A 262 10.70 5.74 -18.54
CA GLU A 262 11.00 7.17 -18.61
C GLU A 262 11.99 7.53 -19.72
N GLY A 263 12.96 6.64 -20.00
CA GLY A 263 13.86 6.79 -21.14
C GLY A 263 13.10 6.82 -22.47
N SER A 264 12.09 5.97 -22.62
CA SER A 264 11.29 5.87 -23.85
C SER A 264 10.28 7.02 -23.96
N GLU A 265 9.63 7.35 -22.85
CA GLU A 265 8.62 8.41 -22.73
C GLU A 265 9.26 9.79 -22.93
N PHE A 266 10.09 10.23 -21.99
CA PHE A 266 10.58 11.60 -22.00
C PHE A 266 11.75 11.83 -22.95
N ASN A 267 12.52 10.80 -23.29
CA ASN A 267 13.75 10.96 -24.08
C ASN A 267 13.70 10.29 -25.46
N GLY A 268 12.58 9.64 -25.82
CA GLY A 268 12.43 8.92 -27.08
C GLY A 268 13.48 7.84 -27.29
N GLN A 269 14.08 7.34 -26.20
CA GLN A 269 15.16 6.36 -26.27
C GLN A 269 14.59 5.01 -26.73
N PRO A 270 15.21 4.35 -27.72
CA PRO A 270 14.87 2.98 -28.06
C PRO A 270 15.18 2.05 -26.88
N PHE A 271 14.36 1.01 -26.70
CA PHE A 271 14.61 -0.04 -25.72
C PHE A 271 14.80 -1.40 -26.41
N SER A 272 15.48 -2.31 -25.72
CA SER A 272 15.69 -3.68 -26.21
C SER A 272 14.49 -4.55 -25.88
N ASP A 273 13.90 -5.21 -26.88
CA ASP A 273 12.82 -6.19 -26.69
C ASP A 273 13.23 -7.30 -25.72
N GLN A 274 14.48 -7.77 -25.83
CA GLN A 274 15.01 -8.81 -24.94
C GLN A 274 15.08 -8.31 -23.49
N GLN A 275 15.51 -7.08 -23.27
CA GLN A 275 15.57 -6.48 -21.93
C GLN A 275 14.16 -6.31 -21.36
N ALA A 276 13.22 -5.78 -22.13
CA ALA A 276 11.84 -5.61 -21.69
C ALA A 276 11.19 -6.96 -21.34
N GLN A 277 11.38 -8.00 -22.17
CA GLN A 277 10.88 -9.35 -21.88
C GLN A 277 11.50 -9.95 -20.62
N GLN A 278 12.81 -9.73 -20.38
CA GLN A 278 13.48 -10.19 -19.16
C GLN A 278 12.90 -9.51 -17.92
N LEU A 279 12.72 -8.19 -17.95
CA LEU A 279 12.12 -7.44 -16.84
C LEU A 279 10.68 -7.86 -16.59
N ILE A 280 9.89 -8.09 -17.65
CA ILE A 280 8.53 -8.62 -17.54
C ILE A 280 8.54 -10.00 -16.86
N ALA A 281 9.42 -10.90 -17.30
CA ALA A 281 9.53 -12.23 -16.72
C ALA A 281 9.95 -12.18 -15.23
N GLN A 282 10.88 -11.30 -14.88
CA GLN A 282 11.31 -11.10 -13.48
C GLN A 282 10.18 -10.55 -12.63
N GLY A 283 9.41 -9.57 -13.12
CA GLY A 283 8.25 -9.03 -12.39
C GLY A 283 7.17 -10.08 -12.18
N GLN A 284 6.87 -10.87 -13.21
CA GLN A 284 5.95 -12.00 -13.10
C GLN A 284 6.45 -13.08 -12.15
N ALA A 285 7.76 -13.31 -12.06
CA ALA A 285 8.34 -14.24 -11.10
C ALA A 285 8.26 -13.72 -9.66
N LEU A 286 8.50 -12.43 -9.43
CA LEU A 286 8.37 -11.78 -8.13
C LEU A 286 6.93 -11.86 -7.62
N LEU A 287 5.93 -11.56 -8.47
CA LEU A 287 4.51 -11.68 -8.14
C LEU A 287 4.11 -13.10 -7.74
N LYS A 288 4.74 -14.13 -8.32
CA LYS A 288 4.48 -15.54 -7.99
C LYS A 288 5.25 -16.04 -6.75
N SER A 289 6.15 -15.23 -6.21
CA SER A 289 7.02 -15.62 -5.09
C SER A 289 6.37 -15.43 -3.71
N VAL A 290 5.21 -14.75 -3.67
CA VAL A 290 4.48 -14.38 -2.46
C VAL A 290 3.19 -15.18 -2.35
#